data_AF-A0A9X4LXX6-F1
#
_entry.id   AF-A0A9X4LXX6-F1
#
_cell.length_a   1.000
_cell.length_b   1.000
_cell.length_c   1.000
_cell.angle_alpha   90.00
_cell.angle_beta   90.00
_cell.angle_gamma   90.00
#
_symmetry.space_group_name_H-M   'P 1'
#
loop_
_entity.id
_entity.type
_entity.pdbx_description
1 polymer ?
#
loop_
_entity_poly.entity_id
_entity_poly.type
_entity_poly.pdbx_seq_one_letter_code
_entity_poly.pdbx_strand_id
1 'polypeptide(L)'
;MTVTVSPSPTRHRVRFRRAALPLAALALAATASACTSTGTPESTGQGSPVPPATAAPAPGGATLPGGVSAAVAQKLCDSLESQLQSMRTYTLTPGKITLNGVVATWATQNGINVVDLATHKERVDAITQAQCPQVRTDVTKALEIPDLASGLLGI
;
A
#
# COMPACT_ATOMS: atom_id res chain seq x y z
N MET A 1 18.07 39.86 -59.50
CA MET A 1 17.76 38.76 -58.57
C MET A 1 18.32 39.16 -57.23
N THR A 2 17.46 39.55 -56.29
CA THR A 2 17.87 40.06 -54.98
C THR A 2 17.01 39.36 -53.95
N VAL A 3 17.62 38.44 -53.19
CA VAL A 3 16.96 37.68 -52.12
C VAL A 3 17.22 38.42 -50.82
N THR A 4 16.17 39.02 -50.25
CA THR A 4 16.21 39.64 -48.93
C THR A 4 15.67 38.63 -47.92
N VAL A 5 16.55 38.06 -47.11
CA VAL A 5 16.20 37.27 -45.92
C VAL A 5 15.87 38.23 -44.78
N SER A 6 14.68 38.12 -44.20
CA SER A 6 14.28 38.82 -42.98
C SER A 6 14.08 37.80 -41.84
N PRO A 7 14.63 38.03 -40.64
CA PRO A 7 14.48 37.13 -39.50
C PRO A 7 13.27 37.54 -38.64
N SER A 8 12.57 36.58 -38.05
CA SER A 8 12.33 36.59 -36.60
C SER A 8 11.58 35.36 -36.07
N PRO A 9 11.94 34.90 -34.85
CA PRO A 9 11.38 33.73 -34.21
C PRO A 9 10.07 34.04 -33.46
N THR A 10 8.99 33.34 -33.79
CA THR A 10 7.80 33.30 -32.94
C THR A 10 8.03 32.31 -31.80
N ARG A 11 8.68 32.77 -30.73
CA ARG A 11 8.66 32.08 -29.44
C ARG A 11 7.22 32.03 -28.95
N HIS A 12 6.59 30.86 -28.97
CA HIS A 12 5.34 30.62 -28.24
C HIS A 12 5.60 30.76 -26.74
N ARG A 13 5.43 31.97 -26.22
CA ARG A 13 5.33 32.22 -24.79
C ARG A 13 4.01 31.66 -24.30
N VAL A 14 3.99 30.38 -23.92
CA VAL A 14 2.90 29.79 -23.14
C VAL A 14 2.86 30.56 -21.82
N ARG A 15 1.91 31.49 -21.72
CA ARG A 15 1.68 32.29 -20.51
C ARG A 15 1.13 31.33 -19.44
N PHE A 16 2.02 30.80 -18.60
CA PHE A 16 1.66 30.20 -17.33
C PHE A 16 0.91 31.25 -16.49
N ARG A 17 -0.43 31.16 -16.51
CA ARG A 17 -1.27 31.88 -15.55
C ARG A 17 -1.02 31.25 -14.18
N ARG A 18 -0.20 31.91 -13.37
CA ARG A 18 -0.08 31.65 -11.94
C ARG A 18 -1.42 32.04 -11.29
N ALA A 19 -2.29 31.06 -11.08
CA ALA A 19 -3.46 31.22 -10.22
C ALA A 19 -3.02 30.91 -8.78
N ALA A 20 -2.90 31.95 -7.97
CA ALA A 20 -2.74 31.81 -6.53
C ALA A 20 -4.11 31.43 -5.93
N LEU A 21 -4.22 30.25 -5.33
CA LEU A 21 -5.39 29.86 -4.53
C LEU A 21 -5.07 30.01 -3.04
N PRO A 22 -5.98 30.61 -2.26
CA PRO A 22 -5.76 30.93 -0.85
C PRO A 22 -5.83 29.69 0.06
N LEU A 23 -4.97 29.69 1.07
CA LEU A 23 -5.01 28.83 2.25
C LEU A 23 -6.31 29.06 3.04
N ALA A 24 -7.21 28.07 3.03
CA ALA A 24 -8.30 27.99 3.99
C ALA A 24 -7.96 26.91 5.02
N ALA A 25 -7.48 27.35 6.19
CA ALA A 25 -7.31 26.51 7.36
C ALA A 25 -8.70 26.20 7.94
N LEU A 26 -9.12 24.93 7.82
CA LEU A 26 -10.28 24.41 8.55
C LEU A 26 -9.77 23.41 9.59
N ALA A 27 -9.62 23.87 10.82
CA ALA A 27 -9.46 23.00 11.97
C ALA A 27 -10.81 22.34 12.27
N LEU A 28 -10.93 21.03 12.01
CA LEU A 28 -12.05 20.23 12.50
C LEU A 28 -11.57 19.27 13.58
N ALA A 29 -12.21 19.44 14.74
CA ALA A 29 -11.92 18.78 16.00
C ALA A 29 -12.06 17.26 15.93
N ALA A 30 -11.22 16.58 16.70
CA ALA A 30 -11.33 15.17 17.00
C ALA A 30 -12.62 14.88 17.79
N THR A 31 -13.38 13.87 17.36
CA THR A 31 -14.30 13.14 18.22
C THR A 31 -13.95 11.66 18.15
N ALA A 32 -13.31 11.19 19.20
CA ALA A 32 -13.18 9.76 19.48
C ALA A 32 -14.58 9.22 19.76
N SER A 33 -15.12 8.42 18.84
CA SER A 33 -16.25 7.53 19.12
C SER A 33 -15.65 6.23 19.65
N ALA A 34 -15.42 6.19 20.96
CA ALA A 34 -15.18 4.94 21.67
C ALA A 34 -16.48 4.13 21.61
N CYS A 35 -16.50 3.03 20.85
CA CYS A 35 -17.52 2.01 21.02
C CYS A 35 -17.32 1.37 22.39
N THR A 36 -18.09 1.82 23.36
CA THR A 36 -18.26 1.16 24.65
C THR A 36 -19.17 -0.05 24.43
N SER A 37 -18.60 -1.25 24.31
CA SER A 37 -19.39 -2.48 24.48
C SER A 37 -19.67 -2.64 25.98
N THR A 38 -20.77 -2.05 26.43
CA THR A 38 -21.38 -2.33 27.72
C THR A 38 -22.00 -3.72 27.66
N GLY A 39 -21.32 -4.71 28.23
CA GLY A 39 -21.88 -6.00 28.61
C GLY A 39 -21.75 -6.16 30.13
N THR A 40 -22.87 -6.00 30.84
CA THR A 40 -22.99 -6.20 32.30
C THR A 40 -22.84 -7.70 32.64
N PRO A 41 -22.41 -8.07 33.86
CA PRO A 41 -21.87 -9.38 34.18
C PRO A 41 -22.93 -10.37 34.67
N GLU A 42 -22.75 -11.65 34.34
CA GLU A 42 -22.83 -12.82 35.24
C GLU A 42 -22.92 -14.12 34.41
N SER A 43 -21.92 -14.98 34.52
CA SER A 43 -22.16 -16.37 34.95
C SER A 43 -20.84 -17.03 35.32
N THR A 44 -20.77 -17.42 36.58
CA THR A 44 -19.77 -18.32 37.17
C THR A 44 -19.59 -19.58 36.31
N GLY A 45 -18.35 -19.87 35.91
CA GLY A 45 -18.01 -21.09 35.19
C GLY A 45 -16.51 -21.40 35.26
N GLN A 46 -16.20 -22.42 36.06
CA GLN A 46 -14.97 -23.22 36.18
C GLN A 46 -13.62 -22.66 35.72
N GLY A 47 -12.68 -22.64 36.67
CA GLY A 47 -11.26 -22.46 36.41
C GLY A 47 -10.64 -23.58 35.55
N SER A 48 -9.69 -23.18 34.72
CA SER A 48 -8.61 -24.00 34.19
C SER A 48 -7.36 -23.11 34.09
N PRO A 49 -6.16 -23.62 34.38
CA PRO A 49 -4.95 -22.81 34.40
C PRO A 49 -4.61 -22.32 32.99
N VAL A 50 -4.57 -21.00 32.83
CA VAL A 50 -4.12 -20.32 31.61
C VAL A 50 -2.58 -20.49 31.52
N PRO A 51 -2.03 -21.03 30.43
CA PRO A 51 -0.58 -21.01 30.22
C PRO A 51 -0.11 -19.54 30.09
N PRO A 52 1.12 -19.21 30.54
CA PRO A 52 1.60 -17.83 30.47
C PRO A 52 1.52 -17.30 29.04
N ALA A 53 0.88 -16.15 28.89
CA ALA A 53 0.87 -15.40 27.64
C ALA A 53 2.31 -15.02 27.29
N THR A 54 2.85 -15.62 26.24
CA THR A 54 4.07 -15.15 25.60
C THR A 54 3.83 -13.70 25.20
N ALA A 55 4.58 -12.78 25.78
CA ALA A 55 4.52 -11.36 25.43
C ALA A 55 4.76 -11.22 23.91
N ALA A 56 3.81 -10.58 23.22
CA ALA A 56 3.98 -10.21 21.82
C ALA A 56 5.23 -9.31 21.70
N PRO A 57 6.10 -9.50 20.69
CA PRO A 57 7.24 -8.63 20.50
C PRO A 57 6.77 -7.21 20.22
N ALA A 58 7.41 -6.23 20.86
CA ALA A 58 7.12 -4.82 20.64
C ALA A 58 7.30 -4.45 19.15
N PRO A 59 6.43 -3.61 18.57
CA PRO A 59 6.53 -3.21 17.17
C PRO A 59 7.65 -2.19 17.01
N GLY A 60 8.87 -2.65 16.77
CA GLY A 60 10.01 -1.75 16.61
C GLY A 60 11.32 -2.49 16.45
N GLY A 61 11.43 -3.36 15.44
CA GLY A 61 12.71 -4.01 15.12
C GLY A 61 12.62 -5.34 14.38
N ALA A 62 11.42 -5.88 14.19
CA ALA A 62 11.27 -7.13 13.44
C ALA A 62 11.60 -6.91 11.95
N THR A 63 12.62 -7.62 11.49
CA THR A 63 12.96 -7.74 10.07
C THR A 63 12.14 -8.88 9.47
N LEU A 64 11.47 -8.58 8.37
CA LEU A 64 10.63 -9.47 7.58
C LEU A 64 11.45 -10.12 6.44
N PRO A 65 10.89 -11.10 5.70
CA PRO A 65 11.59 -11.75 4.60
C PRO A 65 12.27 -10.76 3.65
N GLY A 66 13.51 -11.07 3.26
CA GLY A 66 14.30 -10.20 2.38
C GLY A 66 14.90 -8.96 3.05
N GLY A 67 14.96 -8.91 4.39
CA GLY A 67 15.58 -7.77 5.09
C GLY A 67 14.67 -6.55 5.24
N VAL A 68 13.38 -6.68 4.89
CA VAL A 68 12.41 -5.58 4.91
C VAL A 68 12.04 -5.24 6.35
N SER A 69 12.11 -3.97 6.73
CA SER A 69 11.65 -3.55 8.07
C SER A 69 10.11 -3.59 8.15
N ALA A 70 9.58 -3.81 9.35
CA ALA A 70 8.12 -3.77 9.57
C ALA A 70 7.47 -2.46 9.06
N ALA A 71 8.15 -1.31 9.22
CA ALA A 71 7.64 -0.03 8.73
C ALA A 71 7.57 0.03 7.19
N VAL A 72 8.57 -0.53 6.49
CA VAL A 72 8.56 -0.61 5.02
C VAL A 72 7.49 -1.60 4.55
N ALA A 73 7.31 -2.73 5.23
CA ALA A 73 6.24 -3.68 4.92
C ALA A 73 4.85 -3.07 5.14
N GLN A 74 4.67 -2.27 6.18
CA GLN A 74 3.41 -1.58 6.41
C GLN A 74 3.03 -0.67 5.24
N LYS A 75 3.99 0.01 4.61
CA LYS A 75 3.74 0.81 3.40
C LYS A 75 3.20 0.01 2.23
N LEU A 76 3.61 -1.26 2.09
CA LEU A 76 3.05 -2.16 1.09
C LEU A 76 1.58 -2.47 1.42
N CYS A 77 1.30 -2.82 2.68
CA CYS A 77 -0.04 -3.12 3.15
C CYS A 77 -1.00 -1.95 2.93
N ASP A 78 -0.60 -0.74 3.32
CA ASP A 78 -1.41 0.48 3.15
C ASP A 78 -1.70 0.73 1.65
N SER A 79 -0.71 0.50 0.78
CA SER A 79 -0.84 0.70 -0.67
C SER A 79 -1.77 -0.34 -1.31
N LEU A 80 -1.69 -1.59 -0.88
CA LEU A 80 -2.57 -2.67 -1.33
C LEU A 80 -4.02 -2.41 -0.91
N GLU A 81 -4.23 -2.01 0.34
CA GLU A 81 -5.55 -1.68 0.88
C GLU A 81 -6.19 -0.51 0.13
N SER A 82 -5.41 0.56 -0.13
CA SER A 82 -5.90 1.72 -0.89
C SER A 82 -6.36 1.36 -2.30
N GLN A 83 -5.74 0.35 -2.93
CA GLN A 83 -6.04 -0.05 -4.31
C GLN A 83 -7.07 -1.18 -4.39
N LEU A 84 -7.53 -1.68 -3.25
CA LEU A 84 -8.33 -2.89 -3.16
C LEU A 84 -9.69 -2.74 -3.83
N GLN A 85 -10.32 -1.56 -3.71
CA GLN A 85 -11.59 -1.29 -4.39
C GLN A 85 -11.43 -1.27 -5.92
N SER A 86 -10.30 -0.74 -6.43
CA SER A 86 -9.99 -0.77 -7.87
C SER A 86 -9.76 -2.21 -8.34
N MET A 87 -9.03 -3.01 -7.56
CA MET A 87 -8.82 -4.44 -7.86
C MET A 87 -10.14 -5.23 -7.87
N ARG A 88 -11.07 -4.96 -6.93
CA ARG A 88 -12.42 -5.56 -6.93
C ARG A 88 -13.28 -5.12 -8.11
N THR A 89 -13.10 -3.88 -8.56
CA THR A 89 -13.83 -3.36 -9.73
C THR A 89 -13.31 -3.99 -11.02
N TYR A 90 -12.01 -4.30 -11.08
CA TYR A 90 -11.34 -4.81 -12.26
C TYR A 90 -10.54 -6.08 -11.94
N THR A 91 -11.21 -7.21 -11.68
CA THR A 91 -10.63 -8.42 -11.06
C THR A 91 -9.66 -9.24 -11.92
N LEU A 92 -9.86 -9.28 -13.24
CA LEU A 92 -9.03 -10.08 -14.16
C LEU A 92 -7.66 -9.42 -14.43
N THR A 93 -7.14 -9.50 -15.65
CA THR A 93 -5.84 -8.92 -16.04
C THR A 93 -5.60 -7.48 -15.53
N PRO A 94 -6.57 -6.55 -15.55
CA PRO A 94 -6.32 -5.18 -15.07
C PRO A 94 -6.03 -5.09 -13.55
N GLY A 95 -6.63 -5.95 -12.74
CA GLY A 95 -6.39 -6.01 -11.30
C GLY A 95 -5.00 -6.52 -10.99
N LYS A 96 -4.52 -7.51 -11.75
CA LYS A 96 -3.13 -7.97 -11.67
C LYS A 96 -2.15 -6.89 -12.10
N ILE A 97 -2.44 -6.12 -13.15
CA ILE A 97 -1.60 -4.96 -13.54
C ILE A 97 -1.53 -3.95 -12.39
N THR A 98 -2.66 -3.70 -11.71
CA THR A 98 -2.70 -2.82 -10.54
C THR A 98 -1.80 -3.34 -9.41
N LEU A 99 -1.87 -4.64 -9.09
CA LEU A 99 -0.99 -5.28 -8.11
C LEU A 99 0.49 -5.10 -8.47
N ASN A 100 0.86 -5.32 -9.73
CA ASN A 100 2.24 -5.14 -10.22
C ASN A 100 2.71 -3.69 -10.03
N GLY A 101 1.88 -2.72 -10.38
CA GLY A 101 2.19 -1.30 -10.19
C GLY A 101 2.40 -0.93 -8.73
N VAL A 102 1.57 -1.45 -7.82
CA VAL A 102 1.70 -1.23 -6.36
C VAL A 102 3.03 -1.78 -5.85
N VAL A 103 3.35 -3.04 -6.17
CA VAL A 103 4.57 -3.69 -5.70
C VAL A 103 5.82 -3.05 -6.28
N ALA A 104 5.84 -2.73 -7.58
CA ALA A 104 6.97 -2.05 -8.20
C ALA A 104 7.20 -0.65 -7.62
N THR A 105 6.12 0.11 -7.39
CA THR A 105 6.19 1.45 -6.79
C THR A 105 6.70 1.38 -5.36
N TRP A 106 6.14 0.46 -4.55
CA TRP A 106 6.58 0.23 -3.19
C TRP A 106 8.06 -0.14 -3.13
N ALA A 107 8.50 -1.08 -3.97
CA ALA A 107 9.89 -1.50 -4.01
C ALA A 107 10.82 -0.34 -4.37
N THR A 108 10.47 0.42 -5.41
CA THR A 108 11.24 1.59 -5.87
C THR A 108 11.34 2.66 -4.78
N GLN A 109 10.24 3.00 -4.13
CA GLN A 109 10.19 4.06 -3.10
C GLN A 109 10.99 3.71 -1.84
N ASN A 110 11.18 2.42 -1.57
CA ASN A 110 11.85 1.94 -0.36
C ASN A 110 13.25 1.36 -0.62
N GLY A 111 13.79 1.56 -1.84
CA GLY A 111 15.13 1.11 -2.20
C GLY A 111 15.29 -0.41 -2.28
N ILE A 112 14.19 -1.15 -2.48
CA ILE A 112 14.21 -2.60 -2.68
C ILE A 112 14.61 -2.88 -4.13
N ASN A 113 15.55 -3.81 -4.31
CA ASN A 113 16.00 -4.20 -5.65
C ASN A 113 14.87 -4.94 -6.38
N VAL A 114 14.28 -4.26 -7.38
CA VAL A 114 13.16 -4.80 -8.18
C VAL A 114 13.54 -6.04 -8.98
N VAL A 115 14.78 -6.15 -9.46
CA VAL A 115 15.25 -7.32 -10.23
C VAL A 115 15.37 -8.55 -9.32
N ASP A 116 15.90 -8.35 -8.11
CA ASP A 116 15.94 -9.39 -7.08
C ASP A 116 14.53 -9.79 -6.63
N LEU A 117 13.63 -8.80 -6.47
CA LEU A 117 12.23 -9.04 -6.11
C LEU A 117 11.47 -9.80 -7.21
N ALA A 118 11.76 -9.54 -8.48
CA ALA A 118 11.17 -10.25 -9.62
C ALA A 118 11.52 -11.73 -9.65
N THR A 119 12.77 -12.04 -9.29
CA THR A 119 13.25 -13.42 -9.18
C THR A 119 12.63 -14.14 -7.96
N HIS A 120 12.31 -13.37 -6.92
CA HIS A 120 11.83 -13.88 -5.62
C HIS A 120 10.50 -13.24 -5.20
N LYS A 121 9.51 -13.34 -6.10
CA LYS A 121 8.18 -12.74 -5.93
C LYS A 121 7.41 -13.28 -4.74
N GLU A 122 7.71 -14.50 -4.31
CA GLU A 122 7.18 -15.14 -3.09
C GLU A 122 7.46 -14.33 -1.83
N ARG A 123 8.50 -13.48 -1.83
CA ARG A 123 8.77 -12.59 -0.70
C ARG A 123 7.65 -11.59 -0.47
N VAL A 124 7.01 -11.08 -1.52
CA VAL A 124 5.87 -10.14 -1.38
C VAL A 124 4.71 -10.81 -0.65
N ASP A 125 4.42 -12.05 -1.02
CA ASP A 125 3.38 -12.85 -0.37
C ASP A 125 3.73 -13.13 1.10
N ALA A 126 4.97 -13.54 1.39
CA ALA A 126 5.42 -13.80 2.76
C ALA A 126 5.45 -12.54 3.63
N ILE A 127 5.88 -11.40 3.10
CA ILE A 127 5.87 -10.10 3.79
C ILE A 127 4.45 -9.71 4.17
N THR A 128 3.52 -9.76 3.22
CA THR A 128 2.12 -9.39 3.48
C THR A 128 1.40 -10.40 4.37
N GLN A 129 1.72 -11.69 4.27
CA GLN A 129 1.20 -12.71 5.19
C GLN A 129 1.64 -12.46 6.64
N ALA A 130 2.90 -12.04 6.84
CA ALA A 130 3.43 -11.73 8.16
C ALA A 130 2.96 -10.38 8.70
N GLN A 131 2.85 -9.36 7.85
CA GLN A 131 2.56 -7.98 8.27
C GLN A 131 1.06 -7.66 8.27
N CYS A 132 0.31 -8.09 7.26
CA CYS A 132 -1.10 -7.74 7.05
C CYS A 132 -1.91 -8.89 6.39
N PRO A 133 -2.09 -10.03 7.09
CA PRO A 133 -2.71 -11.23 6.50
C PRO A 133 -4.13 -10.99 5.94
N GLN A 134 -4.87 -10.04 6.51
CA GLN A 134 -6.23 -9.69 6.12
C GLN A 134 -6.22 -8.94 4.79
N VAL A 135 -5.33 -7.94 4.62
CA VAL A 135 -5.15 -7.23 3.35
C VAL A 135 -4.69 -8.18 2.26
N ARG A 136 -3.74 -9.07 2.57
CA ARG A 136 -3.32 -10.15 1.65
C ARG A 136 -4.52 -10.98 1.19
N THR A 137 -5.33 -11.46 2.14
CA THR A 137 -6.52 -12.28 1.85
C THR A 137 -7.54 -11.55 0.99
N ASP A 138 -7.77 -10.27 1.25
CA ASP A 138 -8.72 -9.48 0.49
C ASP A 138 -8.24 -9.21 -0.93
N VAL A 139 -6.93 -9.00 -1.14
CA VAL A 139 -6.33 -8.86 -2.46
C VAL A 139 -6.37 -10.18 -3.24
N THR A 140 -5.98 -11.30 -2.62
CA THR A 140 -6.01 -12.61 -3.30
C THR A 140 -7.42 -13.01 -3.70
N LYS A 141 -8.42 -12.72 -2.86
CA LYS A 141 -9.84 -12.88 -3.21
C LYS A 141 -10.29 -11.93 -4.32
N ALA A 142 -9.92 -10.66 -4.25
CA ALA A 142 -10.32 -9.68 -5.27
C ALA A 142 -9.75 -10.03 -6.65
N LEU A 143 -8.56 -10.62 -6.70
CA LEU A 143 -7.88 -10.96 -7.95
C LEU A 143 -8.07 -12.43 -8.38
N GLU A 144 -8.79 -13.23 -7.59
CA GLU A 144 -8.99 -14.67 -7.80
C GLU A 144 -7.67 -15.42 -8.01
N ILE A 145 -6.66 -15.13 -7.18
CA ILE A 145 -5.33 -15.75 -7.22
C ILE A 145 -5.04 -16.53 -5.94
N PRO A 146 -4.25 -17.62 -6.00
CA PRO A 146 -3.94 -18.43 -4.82
C PRO A 146 -3.02 -17.71 -3.82
N ASP A 147 -2.17 -16.83 -4.31
CA ASP A 147 -1.17 -16.06 -3.55
C ASP A 147 -0.79 -14.81 -4.36
N LEU A 148 -0.19 -13.80 -3.71
CA LEU A 148 0.17 -12.55 -4.39
C LEU A 148 1.25 -12.77 -5.46
N ALA A 149 2.18 -13.70 -5.24
CA ALA A 149 3.25 -14.01 -6.19
C ALA A 149 2.71 -14.54 -7.52
N SER A 150 1.60 -15.29 -7.50
CA SER A 150 0.89 -15.75 -8.71
C SER A 150 0.24 -14.61 -9.51
N GLY A 151 0.04 -13.44 -8.91
CA GLY A 151 -0.48 -12.24 -9.56
C GLY A 151 0.60 -11.28 -10.10
N LEU A 152 1.87 -11.49 -9.73
CA LEU A 152 2.98 -10.65 -10.15
C LEU A 152 3.53 -11.11 -11.51
N LEU A 153 3.49 -10.20 -12.48
CA LEU A 153 3.82 -10.38 -13.89
C LEU A 153 5.01 -9.48 -14.24
N GLY A 154 6.16 -10.08 -14.56
CA GLY A 154 7.29 -9.38 -15.21
C GLY A 154 7.75 -8.10 -14.53
N ILE A 155 7.76 -8.07 -13.19
CA ILE A 155 8.32 -6.96 -12.39
C ILE A 155 9.85 -6.90 -12.48
#